data_AF-A0A328PP37-F1
#
_entry.id   AF-A0A328PP37-F1
#
_cell.length_a   1.000
_cell.length_b   1.000
_cell.length_c   1.000
_cell.angle_alpha   90.00
_cell.angle_beta   90.00
_cell.angle_gamma   90.00
#
_symmetry.space_group_name_H-M   'P 1'
#
loop_
_entity.id
_entity.type
_entity.pdbx_description
1 polymer ?
#
loop_
_entity_poly.entity_id
_entity_poly.type
_entity_poly.pdbx_seq_one_letter_code
_entity_poly.pdbx_strand_id
1 'polypeptide(L)'
;MKKHFPSNGEKGQNPLADFQKIKSQIQQWKGRVNKKTQSIENKSLSAQQRKNLKTFYELFEELTKEKHNIFGELQRFDSSSITLTQADSFSARRPDLQSIKQALRLLGWDLSKLRLQRIPSRPSNTRPTQIVDDWGKWDSKHPFFHFYNSADDFKQALESLNANHQSVHRFRSDFQKFQHEFGNINRWTEAHFTTQRQQLQSLSSNVSVDIENHLASKLLEWIGQLKD
;
A
#
# COMPACT_ATOMS: atom_id res chain seq x y z
N MET A 1 -7.94 24.71 3.02
CA MET A 1 -6.99 24.14 2.04
C MET A 1 -5.51 24.48 2.29
N LYS A 2 -5.11 25.73 2.58
CA LYS A 2 -3.70 26.10 2.83
C LYS A 2 -3.02 25.43 4.06
N LYS A 3 -3.79 24.89 5.01
CA LYS A 3 -3.26 24.18 6.19
C LYS A 3 -2.77 22.74 5.92
N HIS A 4 -3.31 22.07 4.89
CA HIS A 4 -2.97 20.65 4.61
C HIS A 4 -2.03 20.48 3.42
N PHE A 5 -1.90 21.51 2.58
CA PHE A 5 -0.92 21.58 1.52
C PHE A 5 -0.14 22.89 1.70
N PRO A 6 1.09 22.85 2.26
CA PRO A 6 1.90 24.05 2.34
C PRO A 6 2.11 24.58 0.93
N SER A 7 1.67 25.82 0.71
CA SER A 7 1.95 26.61 -0.50
C SER A 7 3.41 27.06 -0.46
N ASN A 8 4.35 26.12 -0.45
CA ASN A 8 5.77 26.43 -0.59
C ASN A 8 6.14 26.28 -2.06
N GLY A 9 6.71 27.35 -2.62
CA GLY A 9 7.25 27.44 -3.97
C GLY A 9 8.48 26.57 -4.20
N GLU A 10 8.45 25.30 -3.80
CA GLU A 10 9.38 24.29 -4.29
C GLU A 10 8.85 23.79 -5.64
N LYS A 11 9.53 24.21 -6.71
CA LYS A 11 9.33 23.69 -8.05
C LYS A 11 9.40 22.16 -8.03
N GLY A 12 8.26 21.48 -8.15
CA GLY A 12 8.25 20.08 -8.60
C GLY A 12 7.19 19.13 -8.04
N GLN A 13 6.35 19.50 -7.07
CA GLN A 13 5.43 18.52 -6.48
C GLN A 13 3.97 18.96 -6.54
N ASN A 14 3.19 18.23 -7.35
CA ASN A 14 1.76 18.41 -7.47
C ASN A 14 1.07 17.21 -6.79
N PRO A 15 0.57 17.36 -5.54
CA PRO A 15 -0.12 16.29 -4.81
C PRO A 15 -1.29 15.69 -5.59
N LEU A 16 -1.96 16.48 -6.42
CA LEU A 16 -3.04 16.00 -7.29
C LEU A 16 -2.50 15.10 -8.40
N ALA A 17 -1.36 15.43 -9.01
CA ALA A 17 -0.72 14.58 -10.01
C ALA A 17 -0.28 13.24 -9.40
N ASP A 18 0.27 13.27 -8.19
CA ASP A 18 0.59 12.04 -7.45
C ASP A 18 -0.67 11.22 -7.17
N PHE A 19 -1.75 11.86 -6.72
CA PHE A 19 -3.02 11.17 -6.46
C PHE A 19 -3.57 10.48 -7.70
N GLN A 20 -3.60 11.17 -8.85
CA GLN A 20 -4.04 10.59 -10.12
C GLN A 20 -3.16 9.42 -10.56
N LYS A 21 -1.84 9.55 -10.37
CA LYS A 21 -0.88 8.48 -10.67
C LYS A 21 -1.11 7.26 -9.78
N ILE A 22 -1.32 7.46 -8.48
CA ILE A 22 -1.65 6.38 -7.53
C ILE A 22 -2.95 5.70 -7.97
N LYS A 23 -4.00 6.46 -8.26
CA LYS A 23 -5.29 5.92 -8.71
C LYS A 23 -5.13 5.04 -9.95
N SER A 24 -4.45 5.54 -10.99
CA SER A 24 -4.20 4.77 -12.22
C SER A 24 -3.40 3.50 -11.96
N GLN A 25 -2.36 3.58 -11.13
CA GLN A 25 -1.53 2.44 -10.75
C GLN A 25 -2.34 1.36 -10.01
N ILE A 26 -3.18 1.76 -9.05
CA ILE A 26 -4.02 0.83 -8.28
C ILE A 26 -5.12 0.21 -9.15
N GLN A 27 -5.74 0.98 -10.05
CA GLN A 27 -6.73 0.44 -11.00
C GLN A 27 -6.11 -0.61 -11.92
N GLN A 28 -4.92 -0.34 -12.46
CA GLN A 28 -4.18 -1.31 -13.27
C GLN A 28 -3.85 -2.56 -12.46
N TRP A 29 -3.41 -2.41 -11.21
CA TRP A 29 -3.12 -3.53 -10.32
C TRP A 29 -4.38 -4.38 -10.03
N LYS A 30 -5.52 -3.79 -9.64
CA LYS A 30 -6.79 -4.53 -9.42
C LYS A 30 -7.20 -5.30 -10.69
N GLY A 31 -7.08 -4.70 -11.87
CA GLY A 31 -7.39 -5.35 -13.14
C GLY A 31 -6.51 -6.57 -13.45
N ARG A 32 -5.26 -6.60 -12.96
CA ARG A 32 -4.32 -7.74 -13.12
C ARG A 32 -4.61 -8.88 -12.16
N VAL A 33 -4.86 -8.55 -10.89
CA VAL A 33 -5.23 -9.53 -9.86
C VAL A 33 -6.44 -10.36 -10.33
N ASN A 34 -7.42 -9.71 -10.93
CA ASN A 34 -8.62 -10.37 -11.45
C ASN A 34 -8.38 -11.23 -12.71
N LYS A 35 -7.35 -10.91 -13.53
CA LYS A 35 -7.10 -11.57 -14.82
C LYS A 35 -5.99 -12.63 -14.79
N LYS A 36 -5.40 -12.91 -13.62
CA LYS A 36 -4.27 -13.87 -13.44
C LYS A 36 -3.14 -13.72 -14.48
N THR A 37 -2.96 -12.52 -15.04
CA THR A 37 -1.99 -12.30 -16.12
C THR A 37 -0.64 -11.99 -15.49
N GLN A 38 0.28 -12.94 -15.59
CA GLN A 38 1.68 -12.78 -15.18
C GLN A 38 2.38 -11.83 -16.17
N SER A 39 3.34 -11.03 -15.67
CA SER A 39 4.37 -10.32 -16.47
C SER A 39 4.28 -8.78 -16.61
N ILE A 40 3.81 -8.03 -15.61
CA ILE A 40 4.21 -6.61 -15.51
C ILE A 40 4.67 -6.32 -14.09
N GLU A 41 5.85 -5.71 -13.95
CA GLU A 41 6.39 -5.23 -12.68
C GLU A 41 5.33 -4.42 -11.91
N ASN A 42 4.90 -4.94 -10.77
CA ASN A 42 4.07 -4.18 -9.85
C ASN A 42 4.96 -3.13 -9.20
N LYS A 43 4.73 -1.87 -9.55
CA LYS A 43 5.51 -0.76 -9.00
C LYS A 43 5.06 -0.49 -7.56
N SER A 44 6.01 -0.37 -6.64
CA SER A 44 5.77 0.14 -5.27
C SER A 44 5.38 1.63 -5.31
N LEU A 45 4.61 2.10 -4.33
CA LEU A 45 4.36 3.53 -4.16
C LEU A 45 5.56 4.18 -3.47
N SER A 46 5.98 5.34 -3.98
CA SER A 46 7.00 6.12 -3.30
C SER A 46 6.51 6.57 -1.92
N ALA A 47 7.44 6.80 -0.99
CA ALA A 47 7.08 7.33 0.34
C ALA A 47 6.27 8.65 0.23
N GLN A 48 6.59 9.48 -0.76
CA GLN A 48 5.84 10.72 -1.02
C GLN A 48 4.42 10.44 -1.52
N GLN A 49 4.24 9.49 -2.44
CA GLN A 49 2.92 9.07 -2.90
C GLN A 49 2.07 8.53 -1.74
N ARG A 50 2.67 7.71 -0.86
CA ARG A 50 2.02 7.18 0.34
C ARG A 50 1.59 8.28 1.30
N LYS A 51 2.47 9.24 1.57
CA LYS A 51 2.18 10.42 2.38
C LYS A 51 1.05 11.26 1.78
N ASN A 52 1.09 11.52 0.48
CA ASN A 52 0.06 12.28 -0.22
C ASN A 52 -1.31 11.56 -0.14
N LEU A 53 -1.35 10.25 -0.39
CA LEU A 53 -2.60 9.47 -0.27
C LEU A 53 -3.19 9.53 1.13
N LYS A 54 -2.34 9.40 2.16
CA LYS A 54 -2.75 9.56 3.56
C LYS A 54 -3.33 10.95 3.81
N THR A 55 -2.66 12.02 3.37
CA THR A 55 -3.18 13.39 3.50
C THR A 55 -4.52 13.59 2.80
N PHE A 56 -4.71 13.01 1.60
CA PHE A 56 -6.00 13.06 0.90
C PHE A 56 -7.10 12.34 1.68
N TYR A 57 -6.81 11.19 2.27
CA TYR A 57 -7.76 10.46 3.11
C TYR A 57 -8.16 11.29 4.34
N GLU A 58 -7.18 11.89 5.04
CA GLU A 58 -7.43 12.73 6.21
C GLU A 58 -8.30 13.95 5.87
N LEU A 59 -7.97 14.65 4.78
CA LEU A 59 -8.74 15.79 4.31
C LEU A 59 -10.16 15.40 3.92
N PHE A 60 -10.33 14.25 3.27
CA PHE A 60 -11.64 13.75 2.88
C PHE A 60 -12.51 13.44 4.11
N GLU A 61 -11.94 12.85 5.15
CA GLU A 61 -12.64 12.62 6.43
C GLU A 61 -13.04 13.93 7.12
N GLU A 62 -12.15 14.92 7.14
CA GLU A 62 -12.44 16.25 7.69
C GLU A 62 -13.57 16.96 6.94
N LEU A 63 -13.50 16.99 5.60
CA LEU A 63 -14.55 17.57 4.75
C LEU A 63 -15.88 16.82 4.88
N THR A 64 -15.82 15.49 5.06
CA THR A 64 -17.02 14.68 5.30
C THR A 64 -17.65 15.07 6.63
N LYS A 65 -16.87 15.24 7.71
CA LYS A 65 -17.38 15.69 9.01
C LYS A 65 -17.96 17.09 8.95
N GLU A 66 -17.28 18.02 8.28
CA GLU A 66 -17.74 19.40 8.10
C GLU A 66 -19.04 19.45 7.29
N LYS A 67 -19.14 18.66 6.21
CA LYS A 67 -20.38 18.46 5.45
C LYS A 67 -21.50 18.04 6.40
N HIS A 68 -21.33 16.98 7.19
CA HIS A 68 -22.36 16.51 8.12
C HIS A 68 -22.75 17.57 9.16
N ASN A 69 -21.80 18.34 9.68
CA ASN A 69 -22.11 19.41 10.63
C ASN A 69 -22.95 20.52 9.98
N ILE A 70 -22.54 21.02 8.81
CA ILE A 70 -23.28 22.06 8.07
C ILE A 70 -24.69 21.58 7.72
N PHE A 71 -24.83 20.33 7.26
CA PHE A 71 -26.14 19.75 6.99
C PHE A 71 -27.00 19.63 8.24
N GLY A 72 -26.40 19.24 9.37
CA GLY A 72 -27.09 19.19 10.66
C GLY A 72 -27.55 20.58 11.13
N GLU A 73 -26.77 21.62 10.88
CA GLU A 73 -27.16 23.01 11.15
C GLU A 73 -28.29 23.46 10.21
N LEU A 74 -28.19 23.21 8.91
CA LEU A 74 -29.22 23.56 7.93
C LEU A 74 -30.57 22.89 8.23
N GLN A 75 -30.57 21.62 8.63
CA GLN A 75 -31.79 20.89 9.01
C GLN A 75 -32.48 21.49 10.24
N ARG A 76 -31.73 22.21 11.10
CA ARG A 76 -32.32 22.95 12.24
C ARG A 76 -33.00 24.24 11.81
N PHE A 77 -32.61 24.82 10.67
CA PHE A 77 -33.19 26.06 10.13
C PHE A 77 -34.37 25.80 9.19
N ASP A 78 -34.34 24.71 8.43
CA ASP A 78 -35.44 24.29 7.55
C ASP A 78 -35.71 22.80 7.73
N SER A 79 -36.72 22.47 8.55
CA SER A 79 -37.19 21.11 8.80
C SER A 79 -37.95 20.50 7.61
N SER A 80 -38.22 21.30 6.57
CA SER A 80 -38.92 20.89 5.36
C SER A 80 -37.93 20.76 4.20
N SER A 81 -37.70 19.52 3.75
CA SER A 81 -37.17 19.15 2.42
C SER A 81 -35.68 18.85 2.23
N ILE A 82 -34.77 19.05 3.20
CA ILE A 82 -33.37 18.63 2.99
C ILE A 82 -33.21 17.15 3.39
N THR A 83 -33.58 16.27 2.47
CA THR A 83 -33.27 14.83 2.61
C THR A 83 -31.91 14.58 1.97
N LEU A 84 -30.87 14.35 2.78
CA LEU A 84 -29.62 13.76 2.30
C LEU A 84 -29.98 12.44 1.63
N THR A 85 -29.91 12.38 0.30
CA THR A 85 -30.11 11.12 -0.40
C THR A 85 -29.04 10.14 0.09
N GLN A 86 -29.46 8.93 0.42
CA GLN A 86 -28.63 7.88 1.03
C GLN A 86 -27.38 7.50 0.19
N ALA A 87 -27.30 7.97 -1.07
CA ALA A 87 -26.11 7.92 -1.91
C ALA A 87 -24.95 8.81 -1.41
N ASP A 88 -25.24 9.81 -0.59
CA ASP A 88 -24.25 10.71 0.06
C ASP A 88 -23.75 10.20 1.40
N SER A 89 -24.48 9.28 2.02
CA SER A 89 -23.97 8.44 3.09
C SER A 89 -23.20 7.29 2.46
N PHE A 90 -21.90 7.46 2.21
CA PHE A 90 -20.95 6.34 2.08
C PHE A 90 -20.92 5.56 3.40
N SER A 91 -22.03 4.87 3.69
CA SER A 91 -22.33 4.16 4.93
C SER A 91 -22.42 2.67 4.60
N ALA A 92 -21.25 2.07 4.51
CA ALA A 92 -21.08 0.66 4.83
C ALA A 92 -19.65 0.50 5.38
N ARG A 93 -19.52 0.57 6.71
CA ARG A 93 -18.31 0.21 7.48
C ARG A 93 -17.01 0.93 7.07
N ARG A 94 -16.97 2.27 7.06
CA ARG A 94 -15.68 2.96 7.14
C ARG A 94 -15.17 2.95 8.60
N PRO A 95 -13.92 2.55 8.86
CA PRO A 95 -13.33 2.62 10.20
C PRO A 95 -13.10 4.07 10.65
N ASP A 96 -13.04 4.29 11.96
CA ASP A 96 -12.71 5.60 12.52
C ASP A 96 -11.33 6.10 12.06
N LEU A 97 -11.23 7.39 11.76
CA LEU A 97 -10.01 8.04 11.28
C LEU A 97 -8.82 7.85 12.22
N GLN A 98 -9.01 7.91 13.55
CA GLN A 98 -7.91 7.72 14.50
C GLN A 98 -7.38 6.29 14.45
N SER A 99 -8.28 5.32 14.31
CA SER A 99 -7.93 3.91 14.15
C SER A 99 -7.10 3.68 12.88
N ILE A 100 -7.48 4.28 11.76
CA ILE A 100 -6.71 4.21 10.50
C ILE A 100 -5.36 4.91 10.63
N LYS A 101 -5.31 6.12 11.22
CA LYS A 101 -4.06 6.85 11.46
C LYS A 101 -3.08 6.03 12.30
N GLN A 102 -3.58 5.42 13.37
CA GLN A 102 -2.79 4.58 14.25
C GLN A 102 -2.26 3.35 13.50
N ALA A 103 -3.11 2.66 12.74
CA ALA A 103 -2.72 1.51 11.94
C ALA A 103 -1.62 1.87 10.93
N LEU A 104 -1.83 2.90 10.09
CA LEU A 104 -0.83 3.36 9.10
C LEU A 104 0.49 3.78 9.76
N ARG A 105 0.44 4.36 10.97
CA ARG A 105 1.64 4.70 11.74
C ARG A 105 2.39 3.45 12.19
N LEU A 106 1.69 2.44 12.73
CA LEU A 106 2.30 1.17 13.16
C LEU A 106 2.95 0.44 11.98
N LEU A 107 2.30 0.47 10.82
CA LEU A 107 2.81 -0.09 9.57
C LEU A 107 3.98 0.70 8.97
N GLY A 108 4.28 1.89 9.49
CA GLY A 108 5.30 2.75 8.88
C GLY A 108 4.95 3.15 7.45
N TRP A 109 3.67 3.43 7.17
CA TRP A 109 3.17 3.75 5.83
C TRP A 109 3.97 4.86 5.14
N ASP A 110 4.34 5.90 5.89
CA ASP A 110 5.08 7.06 5.38
C ASP A 110 6.62 6.81 5.31
N LEU A 111 7.10 5.64 5.70
CA LEU A 111 8.53 5.27 5.67
C LEU A 111 8.93 4.68 4.32
N SER A 112 10.23 4.44 4.11
CA SER A 112 10.72 3.81 2.88
C SER A 112 10.16 2.40 2.65
N LYS A 113 9.94 1.62 3.73
CA LYS A 113 9.42 0.25 3.68
C LYS A 113 8.30 0.04 4.68
N LEU A 114 7.30 -0.74 4.27
CA LEU A 114 6.19 -1.16 5.11
C LEU A 114 6.68 -2.15 6.18
N ARG A 115 6.20 -1.97 7.41
CA ARG A 115 6.42 -2.91 8.52
C ARG A 115 5.36 -3.99 8.47
N LEU A 116 5.80 -5.21 8.18
CA LEU A 116 4.93 -6.38 8.11
C LEU A 116 4.94 -7.19 9.41
N GLN A 117 5.91 -6.95 10.29
CA GLN A 117 6.05 -7.58 11.59
C GLN A 117 6.25 -6.51 12.68
N ARG A 118 5.74 -6.79 13.88
CA ARG A 118 5.90 -5.95 15.07
C ARG A 118 7.34 -5.92 15.53
N ILE A 119 7.98 -7.09 15.59
CA ILE A 119 9.39 -7.23 15.93
C ILE A 119 10.12 -7.60 14.65
N PRO A 120 11.08 -6.77 14.18
CA PRO A 120 11.87 -7.16 13.02
C PRO A 120 12.60 -8.46 13.36
N SER A 121 12.37 -9.49 12.56
CA SER A 121 13.13 -10.74 12.64
C SER A 121 14.62 -10.39 12.66
N ARG A 122 15.35 -10.83 13.71
CA ARG A 122 16.79 -10.58 13.81
C ARG A 122 17.45 -11.00 12.51
N PRO A 123 18.42 -10.23 11.96
CA PRO A 123 19.15 -10.66 10.79
C PRO A 123 19.89 -11.96 11.14
N SER A 124 19.27 -13.08 10.79
CA SER A 124 19.87 -14.40 10.90
C SER A 124 20.73 -14.59 9.66
N ASN A 125 21.99 -15.01 9.86
CA ASN A 125 22.85 -15.47 8.77
C ASN A 125 22.36 -16.78 8.13
N THR A 126 21.25 -17.35 8.62
CA THR A 126 20.71 -18.63 8.18
C THR A 126 19.24 -18.49 7.78
N ARG A 127 19.00 -18.66 6.46
CA ARG A 127 17.72 -18.70 5.74
C ARG A 127 16.87 -17.42 5.82
N PRO A 128 16.09 -17.09 4.78
CA PRO A 128 15.10 -16.03 4.89
C PRO A 128 14.11 -16.43 5.97
N THR A 129 14.09 -15.67 7.07
CA THR A 129 13.07 -15.81 8.11
C THR A 129 11.72 -15.53 7.45
N GLN A 130 10.86 -16.54 7.45
CA GLN A 130 9.48 -16.40 7.01
C GLN A 130 8.82 -15.24 7.76
N ILE A 131 8.17 -14.36 7.01
CA ILE A 131 7.37 -13.28 7.58
C ILE A 131 6.12 -13.94 8.15
N VAL A 132 6.02 -13.96 9.48
CA VAL A 132 4.86 -14.43 10.23
C VAL A 132 4.12 -13.25 10.83
N ASP A 133 2.81 -13.40 10.97
CA ASP A 133 1.98 -12.45 11.70
C ASP A 133 2.28 -12.54 13.21
N ASP A 134 2.89 -11.48 13.74
CA ASP A 134 3.26 -11.33 15.15
C ASP A 134 2.59 -10.11 15.81
N TRP A 135 1.55 -9.56 15.17
CA TRP A 135 0.86 -8.37 15.66
C TRP A 135 -0.13 -8.64 16.80
N GLY A 136 -0.49 -9.91 17.02
CA GLY A 136 -1.34 -10.37 18.11
C GLY A 136 -2.66 -10.97 17.61
N LYS A 137 -3.73 -10.80 18.39
CA LYS A 137 -5.07 -11.28 18.00
C LYS A 137 -5.61 -10.43 16.84
N TRP A 138 -6.43 -11.05 15.98
CA TRP A 138 -7.13 -10.38 14.90
C TRP A 138 -8.31 -9.54 15.43
N ASP A 139 -8.01 -8.36 15.96
CA ASP A 139 -8.97 -7.39 16.48
C ASP A 139 -8.66 -5.96 15.99
N SER A 140 -9.41 -4.96 16.44
CA SER A 140 -9.21 -3.56 16.04
C SER A 140 -7.84 -2.96 16.37
N LYS A 141 -7.04 -3.60 17.24
CA LYS A 141 -5.66 -3.18 17.55
C LYS A 141 -4.66 -3.73 16.53
N HIS A 142 -5.04 -4.76 15.78
CA HIS A 142 -4.23 -5.32 14.72
C HIS A 142 -4.16 -4.35 13.53
N PRO A 143 -2.97 -3.94 13.05
CA PRO A 143 -2.85 -2.83 12.10
C PRO A 143 -3.41 -3.14 10.71
N PHE A 144 -3.59 -4.42 10.36
CA PHE A 144 -4.20 -4.84 9.10
C PHE A 144 -5.71 -5.12 9.20
N PHE A 145 -6.29 -5.10 10.40
CA PHE A 145 -7.69 -5.48 10.65
C PHE A 145 -8.69 -4.71 9.80
N HIS A 146 -8.44 -3.42 9.61
CA HIS A 146 -9.33 -2.55 8.85
C HIS A 146 -9.15 -2.65 7.33
N PHE A 147 -8.05 -3.25 6.86
CA PHE A 147 -7.71 -3.29 5.45
C PHE A 147 -8.04 -4.64 4.79
N TYR A 148 -8.16 -5.69 5.58
CA TYR A 148 -8.52 -7.04 5.12
C TYR A 148 -9.88 -7.44 5.70
N ASN A 149 -10.67 -8.21 4.95
CA ASN A 149 -12.00 -8.59 5.41
C ASN A 149 -11.95 -9.67 6.50
N SER A 150 -10.88 -10.48 6.51
CA SER A 150 -10.69 -11.57 7.45
C SER A 150 -9.19 -11.75 7.78
N ALA A 151 -8.91 -12.48 8.87
CA ALA A 151 -7.55 -12.91 9.20
C ALA A 151 -6.97 -13.84 8.12
N ASP A 152 -7.83 -14.67 7.52
CA ASP A 152 -7.42 -15.62 6.48
C ASP A 152 -7.01 -14.90 5.19
N ASP A 153 -7.70 -13.84 4.80
CA ASP A 153 -7.33 -13.01 3.63
C ASP A 153 -5.92 -12.42 3.82
N PHE A 154 -5.63 -11.93 5.03
CA PHE A 154 -4.31 -11.40 5.35
C PHE A 154 -3.24 -12.50 5.39
N LYS A 155 -3.57 -13.66 5.95
CA LYS A 155 -2.67 -14.82 5.98
C LYS A 155 -2.31 -15.26 4.56
N GLN A 156 -3.26 -15.32 3.63
CA GLN A 156 -3.00 -15.63 2.22
C GLN A 156 -2.07 -14.60 1.55
N ALA A 157 -2.23 -13.31 1.88
CA ALA A 157 -1.33 -12.27 1.41
C ALA A 157 0.11 -12.46 1.94
N LEU A 158 0.26 -12.84 3.22
CA LEU A 158 1.56 -13.19 3.81
C LEU A 158 2.17 -14.46 3.22
N GLU A 159 1.37 -15.47 2.91
CA GLU A 159 1.84 -16.70 2.25
C GLU A 159 2.38 -16.40 0.85
N SER A 160 1.64 -15.60 0.08
CA SER A 160 2.06 -15.13 -1.25
C SER A 160 3.35 -14.32 -1.19
N LEU A 161 3.44 -13.41 -0.21
CA LEU A 161 4.65 -12.63 0.09
C LEU A 161 5.85 -13.53 0.41
N ASN A 162 5.65 -14.55 1.25
CA ASN A 162 6.71 -15.49 1.63
C ASN A 162 7.16 -16.34 0.44
N ALA A 163 6.24 -16.80 -0.41
CA ALA A 163 6.56 -17.49 -1.65
C ALA A 163 7.39 -16.60 -2.59
N ASN A 164 7.06 -15.31 -2.70
CA ASN A 164 7.85 -14.33 -3.45
C ASN A 164 9.25 -14.16 -2.84
N HIS A 165 9.35 -14.02 -1.52
CA HIS A 165 10.64 -13.95 -0.81
C HIS A 165 11.51 -15.19 -1.06
N GLN A 166 10.92 -16.39 -1.01
CA GLN A 166 11.63 -17.63 -1.29
C GLN A 166 12.10 -17.68 -2.74
N SER A 167 11.28 -17.24 -3.69
CA SER A 167 11.63 -17.20 -5.11
C SER A 167 12.79 -16.25 -5.38
N VAL A 168 12.76 -15.05 -4.78
CA VAL A 168 13.88 -14.08 -4.82
C VAL A 168 15.14 -14.67 -4.21
N HIS A 169 15.02 -15.37 -3.08
CA HIS A 169 16.17 -16.00 -2.43
C HIS A 169 16.76 -17.14 -3.28
N ARG A 170 15.92 -17.99 -3.87
CA ARG A 170 16.36 -19.06 -4.80
C ARG A 170 17.11 -18.46 -5.98
N PHE A 171 16.51 -17.48 -6.66
CA PHE A 171 17.13 -16.78 -7.78
C PHE A 171 18.48 -16.17 -7.39
N ARG A 172 18.56 -15.53 -6.21
CA ARG A 172 19.83 -14.98 -5.69
C ARG A 172 20.87 -16.07 -5.42
N SER A 173 20.47 -17.20 -4.84
CA SER A 173 21.38 -18.31 -4.55
C SER A 173 21.89 -18.94 -5.85
N ASP A 174 21.02 -19.15 -6.83
CA ASP A 174 21.38 -19.71 -8.13
C ASP A 174 22.31 -18.76 -8.90
N PHE A 175 22.01 -17.46 -8.86
CA PHE A 175 22.89 -16.42 -9.39
C PHE A 175 24.29 -16.41 -8.75
N GLN A 176 24.37 -16.55 -7.42
CA GLN A 176 25.66 -16.60 -6.71
C GLN A 176 26.47 -17.86 -7.06
N LYS A 177 25.81 -19.02 -7.16
CA LYS A 177 26.46 -20.26 -7.60
C LYS A 177 26.99 -20.12 -9.02
N PHE A 178 26.18 -19.58 -9.92
CA PHE A 178 26.58 -19.33 -11.30
C PHE A 178 27.78 -18.36 -11.38
N GLN A 179 27.79 -17.28 -10.58
CA GLN A 179 28.97 -16.40 -10.51
C GLN A 179 30.24 -17.11 -10.03
N HIS A 180 30.13 -18.01 -9.04
CA HIS A 180 31.27 -18.76 -8.52
C HIS A 180 31.77 -19.82 -9.53
N GLU A 181 30.87 -20.47 -10.25
CA GLU A 181 31.20 -21.53 -11.21
C GLU A 181 31.84 -20.98 -12.50
N PHE A 182 31.42 -19.79 -12.93
CA PHE A 182 31.87 -19.19 -14.18
C PHE A 182 32.91 -18.08 -14.01
N GLY A 183 33.46 -17.85 -12.80
CA GLY A 183 34.23 -16.67 -12.35
C GLY A 183 35.38 -16.09 -13.21
N ASN A 184 35.69 -16.66 -14.37
CA ASN A 184 36.53 -16.04 -15.42
C ASN A 184 35.64 -15.62 -16.60
N ILE A 185 35.23 -14.35 -16.63
CA ILE A 185 34.06 -13.92 -17.38
C ILE A 185 34.39 -12.86 -18.44
N ASN A 186 34.17 -13.22 -19.70
CA ASN A 186 34.26 -12.36 -20.89
C ASN A 186 33.12 -11.32 -20.94
N ARG A 187 33.23 -10.30 -21.82
CA ARG A 187 32.24 -9.19 -21.97
C ARG A 187 30.78 -9.63 -22.19
N TRP A 188 30.53 -10.77 -22.85
CA TRP A 188 29.15 -11.24 -23.15
C TRP A 188 28.37 -11.61 -21.89
N THR A 189 29.07 -12.21 -20.93
CA THR A 189 28.52 -12.63 -19.66
C THR A 189 28.26 -11.44 -18.70
N GLU A 190 29.05 -10.35 -18.76
CA GLU A 190 28.82 -9.10 -18.00
C GLU A 190 27.43 -8.47 -18.28
N ALA A 191 27.03 -8.43 -19.55
CA ALA A 191 25.72 -7.93 -19.97
C ALA A 191 24.60 -8.81 -19.39
N HIS A 192 24.77 -10.14 -19.43
CA HIS A 192 23.82 -11.08 -18.84
C HIS A 192 23.69 -10.90 -17.31
N PHE A 193 24.81 -10.71 -16.61
CA PHE A 193 24.83 -10.42 -15.17
C PHE A 193 24.17 -9.10 -14.82
N THR A 194 24.33 -8.08 -15.65
CA THR A 194 23.71 -6.77 -15.42
C THR A 194 22.19 -6.88 -15.52
N THR A 195 21.66 -7.55 -16.55
CA THR A 195 20.22 -7.78 -16.70
C THR A 195 19.66 -8.62 -15.54
N GLN A 196 20.31 -9.71 -15.16
CA GLN A 196 19.85 -10.54 -14.04
C GLN A 196 19.91 -9.81 -12.70
N ARG A 197 20.93 -8.98 -12.47
CA ARG A 197 21.02 -8.15 -11.26
C ARG A 197 19.90 -7.09 -11.22
N GLN A 198 19.56 -6.47 -12.34
CA GLN A 198 18.44 -5.54 -12.44
C GLN A 198 17.11 -6.25 -12.16
N GLN A 199 16.89 -7.44 -12.73
CA GLN A 199 15.72 -8.27 -12.44
C GLN A 199 15.64 -8.67 -10.96
N LEU A 200 16.76 -9.06 -10.34
CA LEU A 200 16.79 -9.38 -8.91
C LEU A 200 16.50 -8.14 -8.06
N GLN A 201 17.04 -6.98 -8.42
CA GLN A 201 16.75 -5.72 -7.75
C GLN A 201 15.27 -5.36 -7.85
N SER A 202 14.64 -5.49 -9.02
CA SER A 202 13.21 -5.21 -9.18
C SER A 202 12.33 -6.23 -8.46
N LEU A 203 12.64 -7.53 -8.52
CA LEU A 203 11.91 -8.54 -7.76
C LEU A 203 12.02 -8.33 -6.24
N SER A 204 13.21 -7.99 -5.75
CA SER A 204 13.45 -7.77 -4.32
C SER A 204 12.83 -6.49 -3.78
N SER A 205 12.72 -5.44 -4.59
CA SER A 205 12.04 -4.19 -4.21
C SER A 205 10.52 -4.32 -4.27
N ASN A 206 10.01 -5.28 -5.06
CA ASN A 206 8.58 -5.47 -5.28
C ASN A 206 7.90 -6.48 -4.33
N VAL A 207 8.64 -7.12 -3.42
CA VAL A 207 8.09 -8.24 -2.63
C VAL A 207 6.85 -7.83 -1.82
N SER A 208 6.88 -6.67 -1.16
CA SER A 208 5.75 -6.19 -0.35
C SER A 208 4.70 -5.36 -1.11
N VAL A 209 4.82 -5.26 -2.44
CA VAL A 209 4.01 -4.31 -3.23
C VAL A 209 2.54 -4.68 -3.26
N ASP A 210 2.19 -5.96 -3.23
CA ASP A 210 0.78 -6.35 -3.25
C ASP A 210 0.05 -5.94 -1.96
N ILE A 211 0.69 -6.10 -0.80
CA ILE A 211 0.15 -5.61 0.47
C ILE A 211 0.05 -4.08 0.45
N GLU A 212 1.08 -3.39 -0.06
CA GLU A 212 1.08 -1.93 -0.18
C GLU A 212 -0.06 -1.40 -1.08
N ASN A 213 -0.23 -2.01 -2.26
CA ASN A 213 -1.27 -1.65 -3.20
C ASN A 213 -2.66 -1.98 -2.65
N HIS A 214 -2.81 -3.06 -1.88
CA HIS A 214 -4.06 -3.39 -1.19
C HIS A 214 -4.43 -2.36 -0.12
N LEU A 215 -3.46 -1.90 0.68
CA LEU A 215 -3.68 -0.80 1.63
C LEU A 215 -4.10 0.48 0.90
N ALA A 216 -3.42 0.82 -0.21
CA ALA A 216 -3.76 1.99 -1.01
C ALA A 216 -5.14 1.87 -1.67
N SER A 217 -5.52 0.68 -2.14
CA SER A 217 -6.84 0.45 -2.73
C SER A 217 -7.95 0.65 -1.70
N LYS A 218 -7.77 0.16 -0.47
CA LYS A 218 -8.73 0.37 0.62
C LYS A 218 -8.90 1.84 0.96
N LEU A 219 -7.81 2.60 1.03
CA LEU A 219 -7.87 4.06 1.23
C LEU A 219 -8.65 4.76 0.10
N LEU A 220 -8.39 4.38 -1.16
CA LEU A 220 -9.08 4.95 -2.32
C LEU A 220 -10.57 4.54 -2.42
N GLU A 221 -10.90 3.30 -2.05
CA GLU A 221 -12.27 2.81 -1.91
C GLU A 221 -13.02 3.63 -0.88
N TRP A 222 -12.39 3.87 0.29
CA TRP A 222 -12.98 4.74 1.29
C TRP A 222 -13.15 6.16 0.78
N ILE A 223 -12.23 6.74 0.01
CA ILE A 223 -12.43 8.09 -0.58
C ILE A 223 -13.52 8.09 -1.68
N GLY A 224 -14.06 6.92 -2.07
CA GLY A 224 -15.05 6.79 -3.14
C GLY A 224 -14.43 6.95 -4.53
N GLN A 225 -13.11 6.80 -4.65
CA GLN A 225 -12.35 6.96 -5.90
C GLN A 225 -12.07 5.63 -6.61
N LEU A 226 -12.37 4.52 -5.96
CA LEU A 226 -12.46 3.19 -6.53
C LEU A 226 -13.86 2.64 -6.25
N LYS A 227 -14.50 2.11 -7.30
CA LYS A 227 -15.69 1.27 -7.16
C LYS A 227 -15.22 -0.18 -7.20
N ASP A 228 -15.82 -1.03 -6.37
CA ASP A 228 -15.65 -2.48 -6.46
C ASP A 228 -16.30 -3.04 -7.73
#